data_AF-A0A355FUI3-F1
#
_entry.id   AF-A0A355FUI3-F1
#
_cell.length_a   1.000
_cell.length_b   1.000
_cell.length_c   1.000
_cell.angle_alpha   90.00
_cell.angle_beta   90.00
_cell.angle_gamma   90.00
#
_symmetry.space_group_name_H-M   'P 1'
#
loop_
_entity.id
_entity.type
_entity.pdbx_description
1 polymer ?
#
loop_
_entity_poly.entity_id
_entity_poly.type
_entity_poly.pdbx_seq_one_letter_code
_entity_poly.pdbx_strand_id
1 'polypeptide(L)'
;MHIIFGMLFGNPIGMKALQFTLLVGFMVLQPFTSFGQRYGDEDEAPLIPQEDFDELLMWMVDGKYEKVLYKAIRYTEDDETKKEPVPYVFMSMAYFKISESSDAELLLKYSKALKDALKYASKFVKKDKDREYIDEYTDYFNDLRRATMNQAEIYVDEEKFTKAKSYYKYLWTLDQEDPGAWLMYGTVMWRSKAVRDATEAWTTAEQLLVEFGGKGLQEVQTDLLKYAVIYTSEMLAGEGNRTDARKWIEATNALFSNDREVQAVLRSIGG
;
A
#
# COMPACT_ATOMS: atom_id res chain seq x y z
N MET A 1 18.66 36.31 -64.23
CA MET A 1 20.12 36.22 -64.44
C MET A 1 20.78 36.14 -63.08
N HIS A 2 21.66 35.16 -62.91
CA HIS A 2 22.45 34.79 -61.71
C HIS A 2 21.83 33.87 -60.64
N ILE A 3 22.28 32.62 -60.80
CA ILE A 3 22.37 31.45 -59.92
C ILE A 3 23.56 31.62 -58.97
N ILE A 4 23.44 31.19 -57.69
CA ILE A 4 24.46 30.52 -56.84
C ILE A 4 23.66 29.79 -55.72
N PHE A 5 23.34 28.48 -55.75
CA PHE A 5 24.09 27.23 -55.48
C PHE A 5 24.99 27.18 -54.24
N GLY A 6 24.60 26.38 -53.25
CA GLY A 6 25.42 26.00 -52.09
C GLY A 6 24.71 25.01 -51.17
N MET A 7 24.88 23.71 -51.45
CA MET A 7 24.47 22.56 -50.62
C MET A 7 25.06 22.61 -49.21
N LEU A 8 24.37 22.00 -48.23
CA LEU A 8 24.86 20.86 -47.42
C LEU A 8 23.75 20.39 -46.43
N PHE A 9 23.34 19.12 -46.61
CA PHE A 9 22.91 18.07 -45.66
C PHE A 9 22.40 18.48 -44.25
N GLY A 10 21.36 17.89 -43.67
CA GLY A 10 20.62 16.69 -44.00
C GLY A 10 19.69 16.27 -42.85
N ASN A 11 18.65 15.54 -43.25
CA ASN A 11 17.67 14.73 -42.52
C ASN A 11 16.48 15.34 -41.74
N PRO A 12 15.26 14.84 -42.00
CA PRO A 12 14.01 15.36 -41.48
C PRO A 12 13.57 14.72 -40.15
N ILE A 13 12.94 15.54 -39.32
CA ILE A 13 12.17 15.14 -38.15
C ILE A 13 10.90 14.41 -38.63
N GLY A 14 10.91 13.09 -38.55
CA GLY A 14 9.73 12.24 -38.72
C GLY A 14 9.01 12.07 -37.39
N MET A 15 8.04 12.94 -37.10
CA MET A 15 7.14 12.79 -35.95
C MET A 15 5.96 11.92 -36.40
N LYS A 16 6.03 10.61 -36.16
CA LYS A 16 4.90 9.69 -36.37
C LYS A 16 3.91 9.84 -35.24
N ALA A 17 2.66 10.10 -35.63
CA ALA A 17 1.47 10.10 -34.79
C ALA A 17 1.39 8.83 -33.95
N LEU A 18 1.30 9.01 -32.62
CA LEU A 18 0.95 7.94 -31.70
C LEU A 18 -0.58 7.87 -31.64
N GLN A 19 -1.14 6.82 -32.25
CA GLN A 19 -2.56 6.51 -32.15
C GLN A 19 -2.87 6.08 -30.72
N PHE A 20 -3.75 6.82 -30.06
CA PHE A 20 -4.31 6.47 -28.76
C PHE A 20 -5.47 5.50 -29.00
N THR A 21 -5.24 4.21 -28.83
CA THR A 21 -6.32 3.21 -28.85
C THR A 21 -7.10 3.32 -27.56
N LEU A 22 -8.35 3.76 -27.69
CA LEU A 22 -9.37 3.81 -26.66
C LEU A 22 -9.72 2.36 -26.24
N LEU A 23 -9.27 1.92 -25.07
CA LEU A 23 -9.69 0.64 -24.48
C LEU A 23 -10.73 0.93 -23.40
N VAL A 24 -11.99 1.00 -23.82
CA VAL A 24 -13.15 1.00 -22.93
C VAL A 24 -13.30 -0.43 -22.43
N GLY A 25 -12.78 -0.70 -21.24
CA GLY A 25 -13.00 -1.95 -20.53
C GLY A 25 -14.43 -2.00 -19.99
N PHE A 26 -15.22 -2.94 -20.50
CA PHE A 26 -16.49 -3.36 -19.93
C PHE A 26 -16.27 -3.83 -18.48
N MET A 27 -16.76 -3.09 -17.49
CA MET A 27 -17.00 -3.64 -16.14
C MET A 27 -18.19 -4.59 -16.23
N VAL A 28 -17.90 -5.87 -16.46
CA VAL A 28 -18.85 -6.93 -16.17
C VAL A 28 -18.78 -7.16 -14.66
N LEU A 29 -19.92 -6.98 -13.97
CA LEU A 29 -20.13 -7.48 -12.62
C LEU A 29 -19.77 -8.96 -12.59
N GLN A 30 -18.60 -9.31 -12.04
CA GLN A 30 -18.22 -10.71 -11.86
C GLN A 30 -18.90 -11.21 -10.57
N PRO A 31 -19.69 -12.29 -10.63
CA PRO A 31 -20.10 -12.99 -9.42
C PRO A 31 -18.84 -13.54 -8.73
N PHE A 32 -18.86 -13.68 -7.40
CA PHE A 32 -17.82 -14.37 -6.63
C PHE A 32 -17.40 -15.66 -7.36
N THR A 33 -16.25 -15.64 -8.03
CA THR A 33 -15.66 -16.83 -8.64
C THR A 33 -15.11 -17.66 -7.50
N SER A 34 -15.63 -18.87 -7.33
CA SER A 34 -14.97 -19.84 -6.44
C SER A 34 -13.55 -20.08 -6.97
N PHE A 35 -12.60 -20.24 -6.05
CA PHE A 35 -11.19 -20.53 -6.35
C PHE A 35 -11.02 -21.66 -7.39
N GLY A 36 -11.94 -22.63 -7.40
CA GLY A 36 -11.94 -23.77 -8.31
C GLY A 36 -12.17 -23.47 -9.80
N GLN A 37 -12.59 -22.28 -10.22
CA GLN A 37 -12.82 -21.97 -11.64
C GLN A 37 -11.69 -21.19 -12.33
N ARG A 38 -10.63 -20.77 -11.61
CA ARG A 38 -9.52 -19.99 -12.19
C ARG A 38 -8.42 -20.81 -12.87
N TYR A 39 -8.41 -22.12 -12.65
CA TYR A 39 -7.52 -23.02 -13.38
C TYR A 39 -8.11 -23.32 -14.77
N GLY A 40 -7.73 -22.51 -15.76
CA GLY A 40 -8.13 -22.66 -17.14
C GLY A 40 -6.96 -22.57 -18.11
N ASP A 41 -6.18 -23.66 -18.20
CA ASP A 41 -5.70 -24.29 -19.44
C ASP A 41 -4.96 -25.60 -19.05
N GLU A 42 -5.60 -26.74 -19.36
CA GLU A 42 -5.14 -28.14 -19.42
C GLU A 42 -4.23 -28.73 -18.29
N ASP A 43 -4.84 -29.60 -17.47
CA ASP A 43 -4.28 -30.79 -16.79
C ASP A 43 -3.37 -30.71 -15.55
N GLU A 44 -3.25 -29.58 -14.84
CA GLU A 44 -2.66 -29.58 -13.49
C GLU A 44 -3.69 -29.30 -12.41
N ALA A 45 -3.91 -30.29 -11.54
CA ALA A 45 -4.73 -30.11 -10.34
C ALA A 45 -4.14 -28.99 -9.47
N PRO A 46 -5.00 -28.17 -8.82
CA PRO A 46 -4.51 -27.13 -7.94
C PRO A 46 -3.60 -27.73 -6.86
N LEU A 47 -2.46 -27.08 -6.60
CA LEU A 47 -1.50 -27.54 -5.57
C LEU A 47 -2.12 -27.59 -4.17
N ILE A 48 -3.15 -26.77 -3.94
CA ILE A 48 -3.96 -26.78 -2.72
C ILE A 48 -5.42 -27.04 -3.11
N PRO A 49 -6.03 -28.13 -2.65
CA PRO A 49 -7.44 -28.43 -2.91
C PRO A 49 -8.39 -27.32 -2.44
N GLN A 50 -9.48 -27.08 -3.18
CA GLN A 50 -10.51 -26.09 -2.81
C GLN A 50 -11.06 -26.33 -1.40
N GLU A 51 -11.34 -27.58 -1.05
CA GLU A 51 -11.86 -27.98 0.25
C GLU A 51 -10.96 -27.54 1.41
N ASP A 52 -9.66 -27.41 1.16
CA ASP A 52 -8.73 -26.93 2.17
C ASP A 52 -8.89 -25.43 2.43
N PHE A 53 -9.16 -24.63 1.40
CA PHE A 53 -9.48 -23.21 1.53
C PHE A 53 -10.86 -23.00 2.17
N ASP A 54 -11.85 -23.81 1.81
CA ASP A 54 -13.19 -23.75 2.41
C ASP A 54 -13.13 -24.05 3.91
N GLU A 55 -12.30 -25.02 4.32
CA GLU A 55 -12.07 -25.31 5.74
C GLU A 55 -11.36 -24.15 6.46
N LEU A 56 -10.35 -23.53 5.85
CA LEU A 56 -9.69 -22.35 6.42
C LEU A 56 -10.68 -21.20 6.61
N LEU A 57 -11.56 -20.96 5.64
CA LEU A 57 -12.59 -19.93 5.72
C LEU A 57 -13.61 -20.24 6.83
N MET A 58 -14.08 -21.49 6.93
CA MET A 58 -14.97 -21.91 8.01
C MET A 58 -14.34 -21.67 9.38
N TRP A 59 -13.06 -22.05 9.57
CA TRP A 59 -12.36 -21.80 10.83
C TRP A 59 -12.12 -20.32 11.11
N MET A 60 -11.90 -19.50 10.09
CA MET A 60 -11.84 -18.04 10.25
C MET A 60 -13.18 -17.48 10.77
N VAL A 61 -14.30 -17.91 10.19
CA VAL A 61 -15.65 -17.51 10.61
C VAL A 61 -15.97 -18.00 12.03
N ASP A 62 -15.57 -19.23 12.35
CA ASP A 62 -15.76 -19.83 13.68
C ASP A 62 -14.82 -19.26 14.77
N GLY A 63 -13.92 -18.34 14.43
CA GLY A 63 -12.94 -17.77 15.37
C GLY A 63 -11.82 -18.74 15.77
N LYS A 64 -11.63 -19.85 15.04
CA LYS A 64 -10.63 -20.90 15.30
C LYS A 64 -9.26 -20.50 14.70
N TYR A 65 -8.78 -19.30 15.02
CA TYR A 65 -7.62 -18.67 14.38
C TYR A 65 -6.33 -19.51 14.49
N GLU A 66 -6.08 -20.17 15.62
CA GLU A 66 -4.90 -21.03 15.77
C GLU A 66 -4.91 -22.24 14.83
N LYS A 67 -6.10 -22.77 14.50
CA LYS A 67 -6.23 -23.85 13.51
C LYS A 67 -5.95 -23.36 12.11
N VAL A 68 -6.46 -22.16 11.77
CA VAL A 68 -6.15 -21.48 10.50
C VAL A 68 -4.64 -21.29 10.37
N LEU A 69 -3.99 -20.75 11.40
CA LEU A 69 -2.53 -20.57 11.43
C LEU A 69 -1.81 -21.91 11.25
N TYR A 70 -2.18 -22.95 12.01
CA TYR A 70 -1.53 -24.25 11.93
C TYR A 70 -1.59 -24.83 10.51
N LYS A 71 -2.77 -24.83 9.88
CA LYS A 71 -2.94 -25.40 8.53
C LYS A 71 -2.26 -24.52 7.46
N ALA A 72 -2.44 -23.20 7.51
CA ALA A 72 -1.82 -22.31 6.54
C ALA A 72 -0.28 -22.32 6.63
N ILE A 73 0.30 -22.41 7.84
CA ILE A 73 1.76 -22.53 8.02
C ILE A 73 2.32 -23.73 7.26
N ARG A 74 1.64 -24.88 7.33
CA ARG A 74 2.08 -26.09 6.63
C ARG A 74 2.22 -25.86 5.12
N TYR A 75 1.26 -25.20 4.48
CA TYR A 75 1.40 -24.85 3.06
C TYR A 75 2.51 -23.83 2.81
N THR A 76 2.72 -22.86 3.72
CA THR A 76 3.77 -21.86 3.53
C THR A 76 5.19 -22.38 3.76
N GLU A 77 5.34 -23.51 4.46
CA GLU A 77 6.62 -24.16 4.76
C GLU A 77 6.93 -25.33 3.81
N ASP A 78 5.92 -25.86 3.14
CA ASP A 78 6.05 -26.93 2.16
C ASP A 78 6.65 -26.42 0.83
N ASP A 79 7.58 -27.17 0.26
CA ASP A 79 8.36 -26.71 -0.91
C ASP A 79 7.53 -26.54 -2.18
N GLU A 80 6.44 -27.30 -2.31
CA GLU A 80 5.53 -27.27 -3.47
C GLU A 80 4.56 -26.11 -3.34
N THR A 81 4.00 -25.92 -2.15
CA THR A 81 2.92 -24.94 -1.91
C THR A 81 3.38 -23.59 -1.36
N LYS A 82 4.64 -23.45 -0.93
CA LYS A 82 5.15 -22.19 -0.35
C LYS A 82 5.04 -20.99 -1.28
N LYS A 83 4.92 -21.19 -2.60
CA LYS A 83 4.78 -20.09 -3.57
C LYS A 83 3.34 -19.60 -3.68
N GLU A 84 2.36 -20.41 -3.29
CA GLU A 84 0.95 -20.04 -3.31
C GLU A 84 0.69 -18.83 -2.40
N PRO A 85 0.04 -17.76 -2.89
CA PRO A 85 -0.16 -16.54 -2.12
C PRO A 85 -1.18 -16.74 -0.99
N VAL A 86 -2.25 -17.48 -1.25
CA VAL A 86 -3.48 -17.54 -0.46
C VAL A 86 -3.28 -17.99 0.99
N PRO A 87 -2.46 -19.02 1.29
CA PRO A 87 -2.16 -19.36 2.68
C PRO A 87 -1.59 -18.19 3.47
N TYR A 88 -0.82 -17.29 2.84
CA TYR A 88 -0.26 -16.12 3.50
C TYR A 88 -1.33 -15.08 3.89
N VAL A 89 -2.37 -14.88 3.09
CA VAL A 89 -3.45 -13.95 3.48
C VAL A 89 -4.30 -14.54 4.59
N PHE A 90 -4.57 -15.85 4.59
CA PHE A 90 -5.24 -16.52 5.72
C PHE A 90 -4.44 -16.40 7.02
N MET A 91 -3.11 -16.59 6.97
CA MET A 91 -2.25 -16.34 8.12
C MET A 91 -2.37 -14.89 8.60
N SER A 92 -2.35 -13.96 7.65
CA SER A 92 -2.46 -12.54 7.93
C SER A 92 -3.78 -12.19 8.63
N MET A 93 -4.90 -12.66 8.09
CA MET A 93 -6.24 -12.44 8.65
C MET A 93 -6.38 -13.06 10.04
N ALA A 94 -5.88 -14.27 10.24
CA ALA A 94 -5.90 -14.95 11.54
C ALA A 94 -5.12 -14.16 12.61
N TYR A 95 -3.89 -13.73 12.28
CA TYR A 95 -3.12 -12.87 13.18
C TYR A 95 -3.82 -11.52 13.42
N PHE A 96 -4.45 -10.92 12.41
CA PHE A 96 -5.16 -9.66 12.59
C PHE A 96 -6.33 -9.84 13.55
N LYS A 97 -7.15 -10.88 13.36
CA LYS A 97 -8.27 -11.17 14.28
C LYS A 97 -7.82 -11.51 15.69
N ILE A 98 -6.68 -12.19 15.85
CA ILE A 98 -6.06 -12.39 17.16
C ILE A 98 -5.69 -11.03 17.79
N SER A 99 -5.16 -10.08 17.02
CA SER A 99 -4.79 -8.75 17.53
C SER A 99 -5.99 -7.91 17.98
N GLU A 100 -7.18 -8.21 17.46
CA GLU A 100 -8.45 -7.58 17.82
C GLU A 100 -9.22 -8.36 18.92
N SER A 101 -8.68 -9.49 19.38
CA SER A 101 -9.36 -10.37 20.33
C SER A 101 -9.53 -9.71 21.70
N SER A 102 -10.61 -10.05 22.39
CA SER A 102 -10.80 -9.72 23.81
C SER A 102 -10.22 -10.77 24.76
N ASP A 103 -9.73 -11.88 24.23
CA ASP A 103 -9.07 -12.95 25.00
C ASP A 103 -7.65 -12.54 25.39
N ALA A 104 -7.45 -12.27 26.68
CA ALA A 104 -6.17 -11.83 27.22
C ALA A 104 -5.07 -12.91 27.13
N GLU A 105 -5.40 -14.20 27.23
CA GLU A 105 -4.42 -15.28 27.10
C GLU A 105 -3.93 -15.37 25.66
N LEU A 106 -4.86 -15.25 24.71
CA LEU A 106 -4.55 -15.24 23.28
C LEU A 106 -3.69 -14.03 22.91
N LEU A 107 -4.02 -12.83 23.39
CA LEU A 107 -3.22 -11.62 23.18
C LEU A 107 -1.82 -11.73 23.79
N LEU A 108 -1.69 -12.34 24.98
CA LEU A 108 -0.39 -12.55 25.63
C LEU A 108 0.47 -13.52 24.82
N LYS A 109 -0.11 -14.64 24.39
CA LYS A 109 0.56 -15.65 23.55
C LYS A 109 1.01 -15.05 22.22
N TYR A 110 0.19 -14.18 21.64
CA TYR A 110 0.42 -13.54 20.34
C TYR A 110 0.64 -12.03 20.47
N SER A 111 1.54 -11.60 21.37
CA SER A 111 1.81 -10.18 21.65
C SER A 111 2.28 -9.32 20.46
N LYS A 112 2.62 -9.95 19.32
CA LYS A 112 3.02 -9.28 18.07
C LYS A 112 2.02 -9.50 16.93
N ALA A 113 0.81 -9.97 17.23
CA ALA A 113 -0.20 -10.37 16.26
C ALA A 113 -0.41 -9.36 15.12
N LEU A 114 -0.57 -8.06 15.40
CA LEU A 114 -0.71 -7.05 14.34
C LEU A 114 0.52 -6.98 13.41
N LYS A 115 1.74 -7.08 13.96
CA LYS A 115 2.97 -7.10 13.15
C LYS A 115 3.11 -8.39 12.36
N ASP A 116 2.72 -9.51 12.94
CA ASP A 116 2.71 -10.78 12.22
C ASP A 116 1.67 -10.76 11.10
N ALA A 117 0.50 -10.18 11.31
CA ALA A 117 -0.47 -9.91 10.26
C ALA A 117 0.18 -9.12 9.11
N LEU A 118 0.75 -7.94 9.39
CA LEU A 118 1.41 -7.12 8.36
C LEU A 118 2.53 -7.85 7.62
N LYS A 119 3.32 -8.67 8.34
CA LYS A 119 4.37 -9.50 7.75
C LYS A 119 3.79 -10.51 6.75
N TYR A 120 2.72 -11.20 7.09
CA TYR A 120 2.12 -12.21 6.21
C TYR A 120 1.31 -11.57 5.07
N ALA A 121 0.62 -10.44 5.29
CA ALA A 121 0.06 -9.62 4.22
C ALA A 121 1.13 -9.17 3.20
N SER A 122 2.30 -8.72 3.67
CA SER A 122 3.40 -8.34 2.77
C SER A 122 3.93 -9.53 1.95
N LYS A 123 3.93 -10.73 2.53
CA LYS A 123 4.32 -11.95 1.80
C LYS A 123 3.26 -12.35 0.76
N PHE A 124 1.98 -12.20 1.08
CA PHE A 124 0.89 -12.39 0.14
C PHE A 124 1.04 -11.48 -1.07
N VAL A 125 1.16 -10.15 -0.86
CA VAL A 125 1.32 -9.18 -1.96
C VAL A 125 2.54 -9.51 -2.83
N LYS A 126 3.66 -9.95 -2.21
CA LYS A 126 4.86 -10.34 -2.95
C LYS A 126 4.68 -11.61 -3.82
N LYS A 127 3.74 -12.48 -3.45
CA LYS A 127 3.47 -13.76 -4.11
C LYS A 127 2.38 -13.63 -5.16
N ASP A 128 1.37 -12.80 -4.88
CA ASP A 128 0.28 -12.47 -5.80
C ASP A 128 0.74 -11.40 -6.81
N LYS A 129 1.80 -11.71 -7.57
CA LYS A 129 2.45 -10.76 -8.48
C LYS A 129 1.54 -10.30 -9.61
N ASP A 130 0.69 -11.21 -10.07
CA ASP A 130 -0.26 -10.97 -11.16
C ASP A 130 -1.59 -10.40 -10.63
N ARG A 131 -1.66 -10.10 -9.32
CA ARG A 131 -2.83 -9.51 -8.65
C ARG A 131 -4.10 -10.33 -8.86
N GLU A 132 -3.95 -11.65 -8.90
CA GLU A 132 -5.06 -12.57 -9.10
C GLU A 132 -6.02 -12.54 -7.92
N TYR A 133 -5.51 -12.35 -6.69
CA TYR A 133 -6.28 -12.51 -5.47
C TYR A 133 -6.50 -11.22 -4.68
N ILE A 134 -5.59 -10.25 -4.77
CA ILE A 134 -5.57 -9.04 -3.92
C ILE A 134 -6.91 -8.31 -3.88
N ASP A 135 -7.62 -8.25 -5.01
CA ASP A 135 -8.90 -7.53 -5.12
C ASP A 135 -10.01 -8.18 -4.27
N GLU A 136 -9.97 -9.51 -4.06
CA GLU A 136 -10.92 -10.24 -3.19
C GLU A 136 -10.74 -9.91 -1.71
N TYR A 137 -9.54 -9.46 -1.33
CA TYR A 137 -9.19 -9.15 0.05
C TYR A 137 -9.14 -7.64 0.34
N THR A 138 -9.62 -6.80 -0.58
CA THR A 138 -9.58 -5.33 -0.47
C THR A 138 -10.11 -4.82 0.87
N ASP A 139 -11.28 -5.30 1.30
CA ASP A 139 -11.89 -4.89 2.57
C ASP A 139 -11.01 -5.25 3.77
N TYR A 140 -10.46 -6.47 3.77
CA TYR A 140 -9.52 -6.90 4.80
C TYR A 140 -8.25 -6.03 4.82
N PHE A 141 -7.69 -5.72 3.65
CA PHE A 141 -6.52 -4.84 3.56
C PHE A 141 -6.83 -3.42 4.06
N ASN A 142 -8.03 -2.90 3.78
CA ASN A 142 -8.45 -1.60 4.27
C ASN A 142 -8.57 -1.56 5.80
N ASP A 143 -9.13 -2.61 6.41
CA ASP A 143 -9.19 -2.75 7.88
C ASP A 143 -7.80 -2.86 8.50
N LEU A 144 -6.93 -3.69 7.90
CA LEU A 144 -5.55 -3.85 8.36
C LEU A 144 -4.79 -2.53 8.27
N ARG A 145 -4.96 -1.75 7.19
CA ARG A 145 -4.36 -0.42 7.04
C ARG A 145 -4.85 0.52 8.14
N ARG A 146 -6.15 0.58 8.40
CA ARG A 146 -6.73 1.46 9.43
C ARG A 146 -6.18 1.15 10.83
N ALA A 147 -6.14 -0.13 11.21
CA ALA A 147 -5.55 -0.55 12.49
C ALA A 147 -4.04 -0.22 12.56
N THR A 148 -3.33 -0.38 11.45
CA THR A 148 -1.90 -0.07 11.34
C THR A 148 -1.63 1.42 11.46
N MET A 149 -2.45 2.26 10.83
CA MET A 149 -2.39 3.72 10.94
C MET A 149 -2.60 4.16 12.38
N ASN A 150 -3.69 3.73 13.02
CA ASN A 150 -3.97 4.04 14.41
C ASN A 150 -2.79 3.69 15.33
N GLN A 151 -2.21 2.50 15.15
CA GLN A 151 -1.07 2.07 15.96
C GLN A 151 0.21 2.85 15.64
N ALA A 152 0.43 3.22 14.38
CA ALA A 152 1.58 4.02 13.96
C ALA A 152 1.49 5.45 14.49
N GLU A 153 0.31 6.06 14.42
CA GLU A 153 0.00 7.40 14.92
C GLU A 153 0.24 7.50 16.43
N ILE A 154 -0.22 6.52 17.23
CA ILE A 154 0.11 6.44 18.66
C ILE A 154 1.63 6.49 18.88
N TYR A 155 2.41 5.78 18.07
CA TYR A 155 3.87 5.83 18.18
C TYR A 155 4.48 7.13 17.70
N VAL A 156 3.84 7.85 16.78
CA VAL A 156 4.24 9.20 16.36
C VAL A 156 3.99 10.19 17.50
N ASP A 157 2.81 10.15 18.11
CA ASP A 157 2.41 11.00 19.25
C ASP A 157 3.29 10.79 20.47
N GLU A 158 3.69 9.54 20.73
CA GLU A 158 4.64 9.19 21.79
C GLU A 158 6.11 9.47 21.41
N GLU A 159 6.36 10.08 20.25
CA GLU A 159 7.70 10.32 19.68
C GLU A 159 8.57 9.06 19.52
N LYS A 160 7.95 7.88 19.48
CA LYS A 160 8.60 6.57 19.26
C LYS A 160 8.77 6.30 17.76
N PHE A 161 9.44 7.21 17.05
CA PHE A 161 9.57 7.20 15.59
C PHE A 161 10.19 5.91 15.02
N THR A 162 11.11 5.27 15.75
CA THR A 162 11.68 3.97 15.31
C THR A 162 10.62 2.87 15.28
N LYS A 163 9.64 2.89 16.19
CA LYS A 163 8.51 1.95 16.18
C LYS A 163 7.53 2.30 15.06
N ALA A 164 7.13 3.56 14.96
CA ALA A 164 6.25 4.06 13.90
C ALA A 164 6.78 3.72 12.50
N LYS A 165 8.09 3.90 12.27
CA LYS A 165 8.80 3.53 11.03
C LYS A 165 8.48 2.13 10.56
N SER A 166 8.44 1.15 11.46
CA SER A 166 8.16 -0.23 11.07
C SER A 166 6.74 -0.43 10.54
N TYR A 167 5.76 0.33 11.03
CA TYR A 167 4.37 0.25 10.57
C TYR A 167 4.17 0.97 9.24
N TYR A 168 4.68 2.19 9.08
CA TYR A 168 4.64 2.88 7.79
C TYR A 168 5.42 2.14 6.71
N LYS A 169 6.50 1.44 7.10
CA LYS A 169 7.20 0.53 6.19
C LYS A 169 6.29 -0.57 5.64
N TYR A 170 5.50 -1.19 6.51
CA TYR A 170 4.55 -2.20 6.07
C TYR A 170 3.50 -1.59 5.14
N LEU A 171 2.97 -0.41 5.45
CA LEU A 171 1.93 0.24 4.61
C LEU A 171 2.37 0.43 3.14
N TRP A 172 3.60 0.93 2.89
CA TRP A 172 4.11 1.02 1.51
C TRP A 172 4.54 -0.33 0.95
N THR A 173 4.89 -1.30 1.80
CA THR A 173 5.17 -2.68 1.33
C THR A 173 3.89 -3.36 0.84
N LEU A 174 2.75 -3.08 1.46
CA LEU A 174 1.45 -3.61 1.05
C LEU A 174 0.96 -2.97 -0.25
N ASP A 175 1.30 -1.70 -0.49
CA ASP A 175 1.04 -1.02 -1.74
C ASP A 175 2.14 0.03 -1.99
N GLN A 176 2.96 -0.24 -3.00
CA GLN A 176 4.10 0.61 -3.35
C GLN A 176 3.66 1.89 -4.05
N GLU A 177 2.41 1.98 -4.49
CA GLU A 177 1.81 3.14 -5.15
C GLU A 177 1.09 4.06 -4.15
N ASP A 178 1.19 3.80 -2.83
CA ASP A 178 0.61 4.62 -1.77
C ASP A 178 1.55 5.80 -1.38
N PRO A 179 1.30 7.04 -1.87
CA PRO A 179 2.16 8.18 -1.56
C PRO A 179 2.08 8.58 -0.08
N GLY A 180 0.95 8.34 0.59
CA GLY A 180 0.77 8.67 2.00
C GLY A 180 1.66 7.80 2.88
N ALA A 181 1.73 6.50 2.56
CA ALA A 181 2.61 5.57 3.25
C ALA A 181 4.09 5.91 3.06
N TRP A 182 4.51 6.25 1.83
CA TRP A 182 5.88 6.70 1.55
C TRP A 182 6.22 8.01 2.26
N LEU A 183 5.31 8.99 2.24
CA LEU A 183 5.50 10.29 2.88
C LEU A 183 5.69 10.13 4.38
N MET A 184 4.79 9.42 5.08
CA MET A 184 4.95 9.20 6.52
C MET A 184 6.16 8.33 6.86
N TYR A 185 6.48 7.32 6.04
CA TYR A 185 7.71 6.53 6.23
C TYR A 185 8.96 7.42 6.17
N GLY A 186 9.05 8.31 5.18
CA GLY A 186 10.09 9.32 5.09
C GLY A 186 10.11 10.24 6.31
N THR A 187 8.94 10.71 6.73
CA THR A 187 8.81 11.68 7.83
C THR A 187 9.26 11.10 9.18
N VAL A 188 8.89 9.87 9.52
CA VAL A 188 9.39 9.25 10.76
C VAL A 188 10.88 8.88 10.68
N MET A 189 11.43 8.65 9.49
CA MET A 189 12.87 8.51 9.28
C MET A 189 13.59 9.84 9.47
N TRP A 190 13.03 10.93 8.96
CA TRP A 190 13.53 12.29 9.14
C TRP A 190 13.62 12.63 10.64
N ARG A 191 12.52 12.42 11.38
CA ARG A 191 12.47 12.57 12.84
C ARG A 191 13.47 11.69 13.58
N SER A 192 13.77 10.52 13.04
CA SER A 192 14.80 9.60 13.56
C SER A 192 16.23 9.95 13.09
N LYS A 193 16.44 11.10 12.43
CA LYS A 193 17.72 11.59 11.89
C LYS A 193 18.31 10.74 10.75
N ALA A 194 17.51 9.85 10.14
CA ALA A 194 17.88 9.10 8.94
C ALA A 194 17.55 9.94 7.68
N VAL A 195 18.17 11.12 7.57
CA VAL A 195 17.80 12.17 6.60
C VAL A 195 17.89 11.71 5.15
N ARG A 196 18.96 11.00 4.76
CA ARG A 196 19.13 10.53 3.39
C ARG A 196 17.99 9.58 2.98
N ASP A 197 17.73 8.57 3.81
CA ASP A 197 16.70 7.58 3.54
C ASP A 197 15.29 8.23 3.58
N ALA A 198 15.11 9.26 4.40
CA ALA A 198 13.88 10.08 4.42
C ALA A 198 13.66 10.81 3.09
N THR A 199 14.69 11.46 2.56
CA THR A 199 14.62 12.16 1.27
C THR A 199 14.35 11.20 0.11
N GLU A 200 14.92 9.99 0.14
CA GLU A 200 14.61 8.95 -0.86
C GLU A 200 13.14 8.57 -0.83
N ALA A 201 12.58 8.27 0.35
CA ALA A 201 11.16 7.95 0.51
C ALA A 201 10.23 9.11 0.09
N TRP A 202 10.59 10.34 0.46
CA TRP A 202 9.88 11.55 0.02
C TRP A 202 9.93 11.74 -1.49
N THR A 203 11.06 11.44 -2.14
CA THR A 203 11.16 11.49 -3.60
C THR A 203 10.18 10.52 -4.26
N THR A 204 10.05 9.31 -3.72
CA THR A 204 9.06 8.33 -4.21
C THR A 204 7.63 8.85 -4.01
N ALA A 205 7.29 9.40 -2.85
CA ALA A 205 5.97 9.98 -2.61
C ALA A 205 5.64 11.11 -3.60
N GLU A 206 6.60 12.00 -3.87
CA GLU A 206 6.44 13.08 -4.85
C GLU A 206 6.21 12.54 -6.26
N GLN A 207 6.98 11.54 -6.69
CA GLN A 207 6.81 10.91 -8.01
C GLN A 207 5.41 10.31 -8.17
N LEU A 208 4.92 9.58 -7.17
CA LEU A 208 3.58 9.00 -7.19
C LEU A 208 2.48 10.07 -7.25
N LEU A 209 2.63 11.18 -6.52
CA LEU A 209 1.69 12.29 -6.58
C LEU A 209 1.69 13.00 -7.95
N VAL A 210 2.87 13.17 -8.56
CA VAL A 210 2.98 13.75 -9.91
C VAL A 210 2.35 12.85 -10.95
N GLU A 211 2.58 11.54 -10.86
CA GLU A 211 2.11 10.57 -11.85
C GLU A 211 0.61 10.29 -11.74
N PHE A 212 0.12 10.05 -10.52
CA PHE A 212 -1.25 9.57 -10.31
C PHE A 212 -2.18 10.62 -9.71
N GLY A 213 -1.65 11.65 -9.02
CA GLY A 213 -2.45 12.67 -8.34
C GLY A 213 -3.42 12.12 -7.30
N GLY A 214 -3.15 10.92 -6.77
CA GLY A 214 -4.03 10.18 -5.85
C GLY A 214 -5.13 9.34 -6.51
N LYS A 215 -5.18 9.26 -7.85
CA LYS A 215 -6.10 8.32 -8.52
C LYS A 215 -5.75 6.89 -8.15
N GLY A 216 -6.77 6.08 -7.89
CA GLY A 216 -6.62 4.66 -7.54
C GLY A 216 -6.46 4.40 -6.03
N LEU A 217 -6.28 5.43 -5.20
CA LEU A 217 -6.23 5.26 -3.76
C LEU A 217 -7.59 4.86 -3.19
N GLN A 218 -7.56 3.91 -2.26
CA GLN A 218 -8.69 3.62 -1.38
C GLN A 218 -8.91 4.78 -0.40
N GLU A 219 -10.10 4.87 0.20
CA GLU A 219 -10.43 5.92 1.18
C GLU A 219 -9.41 5.97 2.32
N VAL A 220 -9.06 4.82 2.91
CA VAL A 220 -8.07 4.72 3.99
C VAL A 220 -6.67 5.21 3.58
N GLN A 221 -6.30 5.06 2.31
CA GLN A 221 -5.01 5.55 1.80
C GLN A 221 -5.06 7.06 1.55
N THR A 222 -6.22 7.57 1.13
CA THR A 222 -6.47 9.01 1.03
C THR A 222 -6.43 9.67 2.41
N ASP A 223 -7.01 9.03 3.43
CA ASP A 223 -6.93 9.46 4.83
C ASP A 223 -5.48 9.49 5.33
N LEU A 224 -4.71 8.42 5.04
CA LEU A 224 -3.28 8.37 5.35
C LEU A 224 -2.51 9.49 4.66
N LEU A 225 -2.76 9.74 3.39
CA LEU A 225 -2.10 10.82 2.65
C LEU A 225 -2.44 12.19 3.24
N LYS A 226 -3.70 12.43 3.62
CA LYS A 226 -4.11 13.65 4.29
C LYS A 226 -3.33 13.85 5.60
N TYR A 227 -3.34 12.84 6.46
CA TYR A 227 -2.58 12.86 7.72
C TYR A 227 -1.08 13.09 7.46
N ALA A 228 -0.52 12.40 6.47
CA ALA A 228 0.89 12.48 6.10
C ALA A 228 1.30 13.89 5.70
N VAL A 229 0.50 14.55 4.86
CA VAL A 229 0.75 15.92 4.40
C VAL A 229 0.68 16.89 5.56
N ILE A 230 -0.38 16.83 6.38
CA ILE A 230 -0.54 17.72 7.54
C ILE A 230 0.66 17.59 8.47
N TYR A 231 0.93 16.38 8.95
CA TYR A 231 1.99 16.15 9.93
C TYR A 231 3.37 16.53 9.39
N THR A 232 3.68 16.15 8.15
CA THR A 232 4.98 16.46 7.53
C THR A 232 5.17 17.96 7.33
N SER A 233 4.13 18.65 6.87
CA SER A 233 4.18 20.10 6.66
C SER A 233 4.31 20.88 7.97
N GLU A 234 3.56 20.51 9.01
CA GLU A 234 3.69 21.15 10.32
C GLU A 234 5.07 20.91 10.93
N MET A 235 5.58 19.69 10.85
CA MET A 235 6.93 19.34 11.29
C MET A 235 7.99 20.20 10.59
N LEU A 236 7.98 20.23 9.25
CA LEU A 236 8.95 21.01 8.47
C LEU A 236 8.86 22.51 8.77
N ALA A 237 7.64 23.05 8.89
CA ALA A 237 7.44 24.46 9.23
C ALA A 237 7.96 24.80 10.63
N GLY A 238 7.73 23.91 11.61
CA GLY A 238 8.28 24.01 12.97
C GLY A 238 9.81 23.97 13.01
N GLU A 239 10.43 23.28 12.05
CA GLU A 239 11.89 23.25 11.85
C GLU A 239 12.41 24.45 11.03
N GLY A 240 11.53 25.38 10.63
CA GLY A 240 11.86 26.56 9.84
C GLY A 240 11.88 26.32 8.32
N ASN A 241 11.66 25.09 7.86
CA ASN A 241 11.58 24.73 6.45
C ASN A 241 10.17 24.95 5.87
N ARG A 242 9.74 26.22 5.85
CA ARG A 242 8.41 26.61 5.39
C ARG A 242 8.18 26.39 3.90
N THR A 243 9.25 26.43 3.10
CA THR A 243 9.18 26.19 1.65
C THR A 243 8.76 24.76 1.36
N ASP A 244 9.46 23.77 1.92
CA ASP A 244 9.12 22.36 1.70
C ASP A 244 7.81 21.98 2.39
N ALA A 245 7.51 22.59 3.54
CA ALA A 245 6.21 22.44 4.20
C ALA A 245 5.05 22.80 3.27
N ARG A 246 5.14 23.95 2.57
CA ARG A 246 4.14 24.40 1.60
C ARG A 246 4.10 23.49 0.37
N LYS A 247 5.25 23.06 -0.13
CA LYS A 247 5.36 22.17 -1.30
C LYS A 247 4.50 20.92 -1.12
N TRP A 248 4.53 20.28 0.04
CA TRP A 248 3.74 19.05 0.31
C TRP A 248 2.23 19.27 0.26
N ILE A 249 1.75 20.40 0.78
CA ILE A 249 0.34 20.76 0.70
C ILE A 249 -0.06 21.03 -0.75
N GLU A 250 0.75 21.81 -1.46
CA GLU A 250 0.47 22.16 -2.85
C GLU A 250 0.46 20.93 -3.77
N ALA A 251 1.34 19.96 -3.52
CA ALA A 251 1.42 18.70 -4.25
C ALA A 251 0.12 17.85 -4.14
N THR A 252 -0.72 18.11 -3.14
CA THR A 252 -1.97 17.37 -2.91
C THR A 252 -3.23 18.22 -3.12
N ASN A 253 -3.12 19.40 -3.72
CA ASN A 253 -4.24 20.30 -4.00
C ASN A 253 -5.37 19.66 -4.82
N ALA A 254 -5.03 18.75 -5.74
CA ALA A 254 -6.02 18.02 -6.52
C ALA A 254 -7.00 17.22 -5.66
N LEU A 255 -6.58 16.80 -4.46
CA LEU A 255 -7.37 16.04 -3.50
C LEU A 255 -7.93 16.94 -2.39
N PHE A 256 -7.11 17.86 -1.85
CA PHE A 256 -7.38 18.53 -0.58
C PHE A 256 -7.50 20.05 -0.66
N SER A 257 -7.65 20.63 -1.86
CA SER A 257 -7.82 22.10 -2.02
C SER A 257 -8.97 22.69 -1.22
N ASN A 258 -10.03 21.91 -0.96
CA ASN A 258 -11.19 22.33 -0.15
C ASN A 258 -11.22 21.70 1.25
N ASP A 259 -10.23 20.88 1.63
CA ASP A 259 -10.19 20.28 2.96
C ASP A 259 -9.86 21.34 4.01
N ARG A 260 -10.76 21.53 4.98
CA ARG A 260 -10.66 22.63 5.95
C ARG A 260 -9.40 22.57 6.81
N GLU A 261 -8.94 21.36 7.13
CA GLU A 261 -7.80 21.12 8.00
C GLU A 261 -6.50 21.38 7.24
N VAL A 262 -6.36 20.82 6.04
CA VAL A 262 -5.22 21.08 5.15
C VAL A 262 -5.09 22.58 4.85
N GLN A 263 -6.21 23.26 4.57
CA GLN A 263 -6.20 24.71 4.35
C GLN A 263 -5.87 25.52 5.62
N ALA A 264 -6.18 25.01 6.81
CA ALA A 264 -5.78 25.66 8.07
C ALA A 264 -4.27 25.61 8.27
N VAL A 265 -3.65 24.46 8.01
CA VAL A 265 -2.19 24.28 8.06
C VAL A 265 -1.50 25.15 7.01
N LEU A 266 -2.02 25.23 5.79
CA LEU A 266 -1.44 26.09 4.75
C LEU A 266 -1.39 27.55 5.20
N ARG A 267 -2.45 28.04 5.86
CA ARG A 267 -2.52 29.40 6.39
C ARG A 267 -1.53 29.63 7.54
N SER A 268 -1.33 28.65 8.43
CA SER A 268 -0.37 28.79 9.54
C SER A 268 1.09 28.84 9.05
N ILE A 269 1.41 28.16 7.95
CA ILE A 269 2.76 28.17 7.34
C ILE A 269 3.05 29.51 6.65
N GLY A 270 2.03 30.17 6.10
CA GLY A 270 2.16 31.42 5.35
C GLY A 270 2.22 32.71 6.18
N GLY A 271 2.15 32.61 7.51
CA GLY A 271 2.31 33.72 8.45
C GLY A 271 3.75 34.06 8.81
#